data_AF-A0A9E6BQF3-F1
#
_entry.id   AF-A0A9E6BQF3-F1
#
_cell.length_a   1.000
_cell.length_b   1.000
_cell.length_c   1.000
_cell.angle_alpha   90.00
_cell.angle_beta   90.00
_cell.angle_gamma   90.00
#
_symmetry.space_group_name_H-M   'P 1'
#
loop_
_entity.id
_entity.type
_entity.pdbx_description
1 polymer ?
#
loop_
_entity_poly.entity_id
_entity_poly.type
_entity_poly.pdbx_seq_one_letter_code
_entity_poly.pdbx_strand_id
1 'polypeptide(L)'
;MRQQGLPGTWPPARRAWQLRPLFSRAVLVALLTVSWLEGGCSKEPVPDGAANVPGRATSRAVDAAGPTPNVTGPETAASPTGVPSVPVASEPVAAVQNTLRRLAHADAVALWEFLPTPYQSDINRLVREFAEPIDEELWRRSVELLRTLHAVLTEHGDWLVHQAEAQQALARANLSEKQFLSDWRLLLDLSGELLGSSLADLHQLRNFDGRRFFQNEVTPILQRLVAEQTEPNGADVFWAELTRVRIELVRRDGDRAVLRLTLPDGPPREHAFQKVEDKWIPAAWVAEWPRFLTRTRDRLRTVQMWLGRDKKQETSALLEQWEKSVRELRAAATEQQFAQAWKRLLAALPADRTATAVPRDQSGRALHNGREPSRPLRTAVTLIVRAKPTAELMKQINQWLQQVVPENETLIDLGANRIVVIIEDAPDLQRLVPSIRFGTVTDSDVQTRTMTVKPLPARSAP
;
A
#
# COMPACT_ATOMS: atom_id res chain seq x y z
N MET A 1 -59.19 20.64 -24.44
CA MET A 1 -58.04 21.57 -24.59
C MET A 1 -56.79 20.84 -24.12
N ARG A 2 -56.00 20.26 -25.07
CA ARG A 2 -54.57 20.55 -25.37
C ARG A 2 -53.62 20.40 -24.15
N GLN A 3 -52.85 19.30 -24.06
CA GLN A 3 -51.46 19.06 -24.59
C GLN A 3 -50.38 19.66 -23.62
N GLN A 4 -49.25 19.05 -23.22
CA GLN A 4 -48.25 18.07 -23.74
C GLN A 4 -47.53 17.43 -22.50
N GLY A 5 -47.00 16.21 -22.43
CA GLY A 5 -46.01 15.54 -23.28
C GLY A 5 -44.67 15.40 -22.53
N LEU A 6 -44.46 14.31 -21.77
CA LEU A 6 -43.17 13.96 -21.15
C LEU A 6 -42.47 12.86 -21.98
N PRO A 7 -41.32 13.12 -22.64
CA PRO A 7 -40.32 12.11 -22.94
C PRO A 7 -39.36 12.01 -21.73
N GLY A 8 -38.77 10.90 -21.33
CA GLY A 8 -38.25 9.79 -22.10
C GLY A 8 -36.81 9.55 -21.62
N THR A 9 -36.54 8.31 -21.17
CA THR A 9 -35.25 7.60 -21.19
C THR A 9 -34.04 8.13 -20.41
N TRP A 10 -33.44 7.21 -19.64
CA TRP A 10 -32.09 7.26 -19.05
C TRP A 10 -30.99 7.60 -20.08
N PRO A 11 -29.79 7.99 -19.62
CA PRO A 11 -28.67 7.05 -19.77
C PRO A 11 -27.87 6.78 -18.48
N PRO A 12 -27.25 5.58 -18.38
CA PRO A 12 -26.46 5.12 -17.24
C PRO A 12 -24.98 5.45 -17.45
N ALA A 13 -24.37 6.36 -16.68
CA ALA A 13 -22.91 6.60 -16.80
C ALA A 13 -22.25 7.32 -15.60
N ARG A 14 -22.83 7.28 -14.38
CA ARG A 14 -22.23 7.97 -13.22
C ARG A 14 -22.20 7.13 -11.95
N ARG A 15 -21.77 5.86 -12.06
CA ARG A 15 -21.61 4.95 -10.91
C ARG A 15 -20.33 4.08 -10.97
N ALA A 16 -19.19 4.65 -11.39
CA ALA A 16 -17.91 3.93 -11.41
C ALA A 16 -16.87 4.38 -10.36
N TRP A 17 -17.17 5.37 -9.52
CA TRP A 17 -16.16 5.95 -8.60
C TRP A 17 -16.38 5.63 -7.10
N GLN A 18 -17.05 4.52 -6.77
CA GLN A 18 -17.36 4.17 -5.37
C GLN A 18 -16.89 2.76 -4.91
N LEU A 19 -16.03 2.06 -5.66
CA LEU A 19 -15.58 0.71 -5.30
C LEU A 19 -14.05 0.55 -5.12
N ARG A 20 -13.33 1.63 -4.78
CA ARG A 20 -11.88 1.54 -4.51
C ARG A 20 -11.44 1.00 -3.12
N PRO A 21 -12.22 1.00 -2.02
CA PRO A 21 -11.66 0.57 -0.74
C PRO A 21 -11.70 -0.95 -0.48
N LEU A 22 -12.32 -1.77 -1.32
CA LEU A 22 -12.46 -3.23 -1.07
C LEU A 22 -11.65 -4.09 -2.05
N PHE A 23 -11.60 -3.72 -3.32
CA PHE A 23 -10.64 -4.31 -4.26
C PHE A 23 -9.18 -4.03 -3.86
N SER A 24 -8.95 -2.95 -3.08
CA SER A 24 -7.66 -2.64 -2.44
C SER A 24 -7.33 -3.48 -1.21
N ARG A 25 -8.28 -4.26 -0.67
CA ARG A 25 -8.14 -4.98 0.61
C ARG A 25 -8.28 -6.49 0.50
N ALA A 26 -8.74 -6.99 -0.63
CA ALA A 26 -8.95 -8.42 -0.85
C ALA A 26 -7.76 -9.06 -1.56
N VAL A 27 -7.41 -8.52 -2.73
CA VAL A 27 -6.47 -9.14 -3.65
C VAL A 27 -5.02 -8.72 -3.40
N LEU A 28 -4.86 -7.56 -2.78
CA LEU A 28 -3.60 -7.07 -2.25
C LEU A 28 -3.16 -7.80 -0.97
N VAL A 29 -4.07 -8.39 -0.18
CA VAL A 29 -3.73 -8.97 1.14
C VAL A 29 -3.01 -10.31 1.03
N ALA A 30 -3.23 -11.02 -0.06
CA ALA A 30 -2.45 -12.18 -0.40
C ALA A 30 -1.00 -11.77 -0.78
N LEU A 31 -0.83 -10.89 -1.78
CA LEU A 31 0.49 -10.60 -2.33
C LEU A 31 1.28 -9.50 -1.60
N LEU A 32 0.68 -8.86 -0.59
CA LEU A 32 1.25 -7.69 0.10
C LEU A 32 1.09 -7.72 1.61
N THR A 33 0.99 -8.90 2.22
CA THR A 33 0.95 -9.08 3.69
C THR A 33 2.20 -8.57 4.41
N VAL A 34 3.17 -7.96 3.71
CA VAL A 34 4.33 -7.30 4.33
C VAL A 34 4.61 -5.85 3.83
N SER A 35 3.96 -5.31 2.77
CA SER A 35 4.48 -4.07 2.14
C SER A 35 3.52 -3.05 1.50
N TRP A 36 2.19 -3.20 1.50
CA TRP A 36 1.31 -2.15 0.93
C TRP A 36 0.43 -1.39 1.95
N LEU A 37 0.79 -1.44 3.23
CA LEU A 37 0.22 -0.57 4.25
C LEU A 37 1.28 0.43 4.72
N GLU A 38 1.06 1.69 4.29
CA GLU A 38 1.55 2.99 4.81
C GLU A 38 2.57 3.76 3.95
N GLY A 39 2.04 4.77 3.24
CA GLY A 39 2.67 6.09 3.08
C GLY A 39 3.56 6.31 1.86
N GLY A 40 3.18 7.22 0.95
CA GLY A 40 4.14 7.71 -0.05
C GLY A 40 3.62 8.50 -1.24
N CYS A 41 2.73 9.48 -1.04
CA CYS A 41 2.51 10.55 -2.02
C CYS A 41 2.05 11.84 -1.31
N SER A 42 3.00 12.64 -0.82
CA SER A 42 2.81 14.07 -0.63
C SER A 42 4.00 14.83 -1.22
N LYS A 43 3.67 15.94 -1.87
CA LYS A 43 4.54 16.83 -2.61
C LYS A 43 5.22 17.79 -1.64
N GLU A 44 6.54 17.99 -1.78
CA GLU A 44 7.15 19.28 -1.47
C GLU A 44 7.41 20.06 -2.76
N PRO A 45 7.22 21.40 -2.75
CA PRO A 45 7.68 22.26 -3.82
C PRO A 45 9.20 22.43 -3.73
N VAL A 46 9.86 22.39 -4.89
CA VAL A 46 11.26 22.77 -5.05
C VAL A 46 11.41 24.26 -4.69
N PRO A 47 12.32 24.66 -3.79
CA PRO A 47 12.61 26.07 -3.58
C PRO A 47 13.46 26.59 -4.75
N ASP A 48 12.94 27.61 -5.43
CA ASP A 48 13.70 28.48 -6.31
C ASP A 48 14.66 29.36 -5.49
N GLY A 49 15.93 29.42 -5.91
CA GLY A 49 16.78 30.58 -5.69
C GLY A 49 17.80 30.50 -4.55
N ALA A 50 19.05 30.24 -4.89
CA ALA A 50 20.18 30.94 -4.30
C ALA A 50 21.25 31.17 -5.37
N ALA A 51 21.29 32.41 -5.86
CA ALA A 51 22.34 32.94 -6.70
C ALA A 51 23.62 33.22 -5.88
N ASN A 52 24.76 33.07 -6.57
CA ASN A 52 26.03 33.81 -6.42
C ASN A 52 26.65 34.01 -5.03
N VAL A 53 27.89 33.51 -4.86
CA VAL A 53 29.11 34.31 -4.54
C VAL A 53 30.37 33.47 -4.94
N PRO A 54 31.50 34.09 -5.36
CA PRO A 54 32.50 33.47 -6.23
C PRO A 54 33.83 33.08 -5.56
N GLY A 55 34.61 32.26 -6.27
CA GLY A 55 36.08 32.26 -6.25
C GLY A 55 36.76 31.28 -5.29
N ARG A 56 37.56 30.35 -5.82
CA ARG A 56 39.02 30.50 -5.97
C ARG A 56 39.64 29.19 -6.47
N ALA A 57 40.45 29.30 -7.52
CA ALA A 57 41.25 28.25 -8.11
C ALA A 57 42.31 27.69 -7.16
N THR A 58 42.67 26.41 -7.34
CA THR A 58 44.08 25.99 -7.40
C THR A 58 44.22 24.81 -8.36
N SER A 59 45.08 25.00 -9.37
CA SER A 59 45.57 24.02 -10.31
C SER A 59 46.47 22.98 -9.65
N ARG A 60 46.50 21.76 -10.20
CA ARG A 60 47.78 21.13 -10.59
C ARG A 60 47.56 20.08 -11.67
N ALA A 61 48.16 20.36 -12.83
CA ALA A 61 48.43 19.41 -13.92
C ALA A 61 49.91 18.97 -13.82
N VAL A 62 50.19 17.74 -14.27
CA VAL A 62 51.49 17.18 -14.67
C VAL A 62 51.13 16.12 -15.74
N ASP A 63 51.19 16.46 -17.03
CA ASP A 63 52.31 16.31 -18.00
C ASP A 63 52.24 14.99 -18.78
N ALA A 64 52.11 15.08 -20.11
CA ALA A 64 53.03 14.49 -21.10
C ALA A 64 52.58 14.77 -22.56
N ALA A 65 53.35 15.59 -23.26
CA ALA A 65 53.42 15.74 -24.73
C ALA A 65 54.04 14.48 -25.38
N GLY A 66 53.94 14.12 -26.67
CA GLY A 66 53.44 14.68 -27.94
C GLY A 66 53.69 13.58 -29.01
N PRO A 67 53.96 13.83 -30.31
CA PRO A 67 53.52 14.87 -31.24
C PRO A 67 52.77 14.31 -32.49
N THR A 68 52.12 15.18 -33.25
CA THR A 68 51.57 14.95 -34.61
C THR A 68 52.58 15.26 -35.71
N PRO A 69 52.28 14.89 -36.98
CA PRO A 69 52.34 15.90 -38.03
C PRO A 69 51.12 15.92 -38.98
N ASN A 70 50.85 17.15 -39.45
CA ASN A 70 49.84 17.60 -40.42
C ASN A 70 49.99 17.01 -41.83
N VAL A 71 48.86 16.86 -42.54
CA VAL A 71 48.72 17.10 -43.99
C VAL A 71 47.43 17.88 -44.25
N THR A 72 47.51 18.86 -45.14
CA THR A 72 46.56 19.94 -45.37
C THR A 72 45.70 19.73 -46.64
N GLY A 73 44.37 19.90 -46.51
CA GLY A 73 43.44 20.46 -47.53
C GLY A 73 42.65 19.50 -48.44
N PRO A 74 41.53 19.93 -49.07
CA PRO A 74 40.68 21.10 -48.80
C PRO A 74 39.19 20.76 -48.53
N GLU A 75 38.55 21.78 -47.95
CA GLU A 75 37.14 22.09 -47.71
C GLU A 75 36.10 21.59 -48.75
N THR A 76 35.07 20.88 -48.28
CA THR A 76 33.69 20.97 -48.81
C THR A 76 32.69 20.62 -47.69
N ALA A 77 31.69 21.47 -47.52
CA ALA A 77 30.71 21.48 -46.45
C ALA A 77 29.73 20.29 -46.45
N ALA A 78 29.47 19.73 -45.26
CA ALA A 78 28.14 19.31 -44.80
C ALA A 78 28.17 19.01 -43.28
N SER A 79 27.38 19.76 -42.53
CA SER A 79 27.10 19.61 -41.09
C SER A 79 26.24 18.36 -40.79
N PRO A 80 26.14 17.93 -39.51
CA PRO A 80 26.69 16.63 -39.12
C PRO A 80 25.66 15.62 -38.57
N THR A 81 26.14 14.38 -38.41
CA THR A 81 25.80 13.42 -37.33
C THR A 81 24.30 13.16 -37.09
N GLY A 82 23.78 11.99 -37.48
CA GLY A 82 24.17 10.75 -36.80
C GLY A 82 23.72 10.81 -35.35
N VAL A 83 22.40 10.78 -35.11
CA VAL A 83 21.85 10.62 -33.76
C VAL A 83 22.26 9.23 -33.29
N PRO A 84 23.00 9.08 -32.17
CA PRO A 84 23.21 7.77 -31.57
C PRO A 84 21.85 7.30 -31.08
N SER A 85 21.39 6.18 -31.62
CA SER A 85 20.24 5.43 -31.12
C SER A 85 20.50 5.02 -29.67
N VAL A 86 20.04 5.82 -28.72
CA VAL A 86 20.01 5.42 -27.31
C VAL A 86 18.98 4.29 -27.18
N PRO A 87 19.34 3.14 -26.60
CA PRO A 87 18.45 1.99 -26.51
C PRO A 87 17.17 2.34 -25.75
N VAL A 88 16.03 1.88 -26.27
CA VAL A 88 14.63 2.15 -25.84
C VAL A 88 14.36 1.92 -24.33
N ALA A 89 15.27 1.27 -23.60
CA ALA A 89 15.21 1.07 -22.16
C ALA A 89 15.66 2.27 -21.31
N SER A 90 16.28 3.31 -21.90
CA SER A 90 16.83 4.45 -21.14
C SER A 90 15.86 5.61 -20.92
N GLU A 91 14.71 5.63 -21.61
CA GLU A 91 13.74 6.72 -21.53
C GLU A 91 12.71 6.48 -20.40
N PRO A 92 12.51 7.45 -19.48
CA PRO A 92 11.63 7.28 -18.32
C PRO A 92 10.18 6.98 -18.70
N VAL A 93 9.68 7.63 -19.76
CA VAL A 93 8.32 7.38 -20.28
C VAL A 93 8.17 5.94 -20.74
N ALA A 94 9.09 5.47 -21.59
CA ALA A 94 9.04 4.13 -22.17
C ALA A 94 9.14 3.04 -21.09
N ALA A 95 9.99 3.23 -20.09
CA ALA A 95 10.17 2.30 -18.97
C ALA A 95 8.88 2.10 -18.16
N VAL A 96 8.23 3.20 -17.75
CA VAL A 96 6.96 3.15 -17.00
C VAL A 96 5.85 2.57 -17.87
N GLN A 97 5.75 3.01 -19.12
CA GLN A 97 4.71 2.55 -20.05
C GLN A 97 4.84 1.07 -20.40
N ASN A 98 6.06 0.54 -20.49
CA ASN A 98 6.29 -0.89 -20.69
C ASN A 98 5.81 -1.72 -19.49
N THR A 99 6.11 -1.27 -18.28
CA THR A 99 5.71 -1.94 -17.03
C THR A 99 4.19 -2.00 -16.91
N LEU A 100 3.49 -0.87 -17.14
CA LEU A 100 2.03 -0.81 -17.11
C LEU A 100 1.39 -1.70 -18.18
N ARG A 101 1.94 -1.73 -19.40
CA ARG A 101 1.45 -2.62 -20.46
C ARG A 101 1.59 -4.08 -20.08
N ARG A 102 2.73 -4.51 -19.56
CA ARG A 102 2.92 -5.91 -19.15
C ARG A 102 1.97 -6.30 -18.01
N LEU A 103 1.80 -5.41 -17.03
CA LEU A 103 0.86 -5.64 -15.93
C LEU A 103 -0.59 -5.74 -16.42
N ALA A 104 -0.98 -4.94 -17.42
CA ALA A 104 -2.29 -5.05 -18.06
C ALA A 104 -2.54 -6.42 -18.71
N HIS A 105 -1.48 -7.11 -19.14
CA HIS A 105 -1.53 -8.47 -19.71
C HIS A 105 -1.25 -9.54 -18.65
N ALA A 106 -1.49 -9.22 -17.38
CA ALA A 106 -1.32 -10.12 -16.25
C ALA A 106 0.12 -10.65 -16.04
N ASP A 107 1.14 -9.99 -16.58
CA ASP A 107 2.54 -10.35 -16.36
C ASP A 107 3.04 -9.72 -15.05
N ALA A 108 2.93 -10.48 -13.96
CA ALA A 108 3.38 -10.03 -12.65
C ALA A 108 4.92 -9.93 -12.55
N VAL A 109 5.67 -10.64 -13.40
CA VAL A 109 7.14 -10.54 -13.45
C VAL A 109 7.59 -9.13 -13.80
N ALA A 110 6.76 -8.37 -14.52
CA ALA A 110 7.02 -6.96 -14.81
C ALA A 110 7.21 -6.12 -13.54
N LEU A 111 6.49 -6.42 -12.44
CA LEU A 111 6.66 -5.73 -11.17
C LEU A 111 8.01 -6.04 -10.52
N TRP A 112 8.45 -7.31 -10.59
CA TRP A 112 9.76 -7.71 -10.09
C TRP A 112 10.88 -7.08 -10.92
N GLU A 113 10.76 -7.15 -12.24
CA GLU A 113 11.75 -6.62 -13.19
C GLU A 113 11.78 -5.08 -13.21
N PHE A 114 10.73 -4.41 -12.75
CA PHE A 114 10.72 -2.97 -12.54
C PHE A 114 11.72 -2.54 -11.44
N LEU A 115 11.93 -3.36 -10.42
CA LEU A 115 12.81 -3.03 -9.28
C LEU A 115 14.30 -3.11 -9.67
N PRO A 116 15.17 -2.19 -9.20
CA PRO A 116 16.63 -2.30 -9.39
C PRO A 116 17.21 -3.56 -8.73
N THR A 117 18.39 -4.01 -9.17
CA THR A 117 18.99 -5.26 -8.67
C THR A 117 19.21 -5.26 -7.15
N PRO A 118 19.68 -4.16 -6.50
CA PRO A 118 19.79 -4.07 -5.06
C PRO A 118 18.46 -4.30 -4.36
N TYR A 119 17.37 -3.78 -4.91
CA TYR A 119 16.05 -3.87 -4.27
C TYR A 119 15.49 -5.29 -4.38
N GLN A 120 15.70 -5.94 -5.52
CA GLN A 120 15.40 -7.37 -5.70
C GLN A 120 16.21 -8.23 -4.71
N SER A 121 17.50 -7.95 -4.56
CA SER A 121 18.37 -8.63 -3.59
C SER A 121 17.92 -8.39 -2.15
N ASP A 122 17.50 -7.16 -1.81
CA ASP A 122 17.00 -6.81 -0.49
C ASP A 122 15.75 -7.61 -0.13
N ILE A 123 14.77 -7.71 -1.03
CA ILE A 123 13.56 -8.49 -0.81
C ILE A 123 13.89 -9.97 -0.64
N ASN A 124 14.72 -10.54 -1.53
CA ASN A 124 15.14 -11.94 -1.43
C ASN A 124 15.82 -12.23 -0.09
N ARG A 125 16.78 -11.38 0.29
CA ARG A 125 17.49 -11.50 1.57
C ARG A 125 16.52 -11.39 2.74
N LEU A 126 15.59 -10.46 2.72
CA LEU A 126 14.61 -10.24 3.79
C LEU A 126 13.74 -11.48 4.04
N VAL A 127 13.24 -12.12 2.98
CA VAL A 127 12.42 -13.34 3.09
C VAL A 127 13.24 -14.52 3.62
N ARG A 128 14.49 -14.67 3.16
CA ARG A 128 15.38 -15.74 3.64
C ARG A 128 15.81 -15.51 5.10
N GLU A 129 16.16 -14.27 5.46
CA GLU A 129 16.44 -13.84 6.84
C GLU A 129 15.25 -14.15 7.75
N PHE A 130 14.02 -13.94 7.27
CA PHE A 130 12.80 -14.29 7.99
C PHE A 130 12.71 -15.79 8.27
N ALA A 131 12.94 -16.62 7.25
CA ALA A 131 12.73 -18.08 7.30
C ALA A 131 13.80 -18.85 8.09
N GLU A 132 15.00 -18.30 8.22
CA GLU A 132 16.15 -19.00 8.82
C GLU A 132 15.92 -19.47 10.28
N PRO A 133 15.49 -18.61 11.23
CA PRO A 133 15.34 -19.02 12.64
C PRO A 133 14.03 -19.77 12.92
N ILE A 134 13.12 -19.88 11.96
CA ILE A 134 11.81 -20.49 12.14
C ILE A 134 11.97 -22.00 12.36
N ASP A 135 11.25 -22.52 13.35
CA ASP A 135 11.17 -23.96 13.61
C ASP A 135 10.25 -24.64 12.58
N GLU A 136 10.72 -25.74 11.99
CA GLU A 136 10.05 -26.42 10.89
C GLU A 136 8.71 -27.03 11.30
N GLU A 137 8.61 -27.56 12.52
CA GLU A 137 7.37 -28.12 13.03
C GLU A 137 6.35 -27.01 13.31
N LEU A 138 6.76 -25.90 13.92
CA LEU A 138 5.87 -24.77 14.17
C LEU A 138 5.37 -24.16 12.86
N TRP A 139 6.24 -24.01 11.85
CA TRP A 139 5.85 -23.54 10.53
C TRP A 139 4.82 -24.45 9.89
N ARG A 140 5.11 -25.76 9.83
CA ARG A 140 4.21 -26.77 9.25
C ARG A 140 2.85 -26.75 9.95
N ARG A 141 2.82 -26.75 11.29
CA ARG A 141 1.57 -26.70 12.07
C ARG A 141 0.79 -25.41 11.81
N SER A 142 1.47 -24.26 11.73
CA SER A 142 0.83 -22.98 11.43
C SER A 142 0.19 -22.98 10.05
N VAL A 143 0.89 -23.48 9.03
CA VAL A 143 0.37 -23.59 7.67
C VAL A 143 -0.81 -24.55 7.60
N GLU A 144 -0.75 -25.69 8.28
CA GLU A 144 -1.84 -26.67 8.31
C GLU A 144 -3.09 -26.12 9.02
N LEU A 145 -2.88 -25.39 10.11
CA LEU A 145 -3.95 -24.66 10.80
C LEU A 145 -4.61 -23.64 9.86
N LEU A 146 -3.82 -22.87 9.12
CA LEU A 146 -4.32 -21.90 8.14
C LEU A 146 -5.08 -22.58 6.99
N ARG A 147 -4.61 -23.73 6.49
CA ARG A 147 -5.33 -24.52 5.49
C ARG A 147 -6.65 -25.05 6.01
N THR A 148 -6.68 -25.53 7.25
CA THR A 148 -7.92 -26.01 7.87
C THR A 148 -8.90 -24.87 8.06
N LEU A 149 -8.43 -23.70 8.53
CA LEU A 149 -9.25 -22.50 8.67
C LEU A 149 -9.77 -22.02 7.31
N HIS A 150 -8.92 -21.99 6.29
CA HIS A 150 -9.30 -21.66 4.92
C HIS A 150 -10.43 -22.57 4.43
N ALA A 151 -10.28 -23.89 4.56
CA ALA A 151 -11.33 -24.85 4.15
C ALA A 151 -12.67 -24.58 4.87
N VAL A 152 -12.62 -24.32 6.18
CA VAL A 152 -13.81 -23.97 6.98
C VAL A 152 -14.46 -22.67 6.48
N LEU A 153 -13.66 -21.66 6.15
CA LEU A 153 -14.17 -20.38 5.64
C LEU A 153 -14.69 -20.48 4.20
N THR A 154 -14.15 -21.39 3.39
CA THR A 154 -14.69 -21.70 2.06
C THR A 154 -16.02 -22.43 2.15
N GLU A 155 -16.18 -23.33 3.12
CA GLU A 155 -17.38 -24.15 3.28
C GLU A 155 -18.53 -23.39 3.97
N HIS A 156 -18.21 -22.55 4.97
CA HIS A 156 -19.20 -21.91 5.85
C HIS A 156 -19.02 -20.40 5.99
N GLY A 157 -18.18 -19.75 5.18
CA GLY A 157 -17.89 -18.32 5.32
C GLY A 157 -19.09 -17.40 5.03
N ASP A 158 -20.08 -17.87 4.27
CA ASP A 158 -21.34 -17.18 4.01
C ASP A 158 -22.15 -16.94 5.30
N TRP A 159 -22.09 -17.87 6.25
CA TRP A 159 -22.72 -17.75 7.57
C TRP A 159 -22.21 -16.54 8.39
N LEU A 160 -21.02 -16.03 8.09
CA LEU A 160 -20.50 -14.81 8.72
C LEU A 160 -21.30 -13.58 8.32
N VAL A 161 -21.88 -13.55 7.13
CA VAL A 161 -22.61 -12.38 6.62
C VAL A 161 -23.93 -12.18 7.36
N HIS A 162 -24.55 -13.26 7.81
CA HIS A 162 -25.82 -13.21 8.54
C HIS A 162 -25.66 -12.73 9.99
N GLN A 163 -24.44 -12.60 10.50
CA GLN A 163 -24.19 -12.06 11.84
C GLN A 163 -24.58 -10.58 11.92
N ALA A 164 -25.18 -10.19 13.06
CA ALA A 164 -25.64 -8.82 13.27
C ALA A 164 -24.52 -7.79 13.11
N GLU A 165 -23.31 -8.11 13.58
CA GLU A 165 -22.15 -7.24 13.45
C GLU A 165 -21.70 -7.08 11.99
N ALA A 166 -21.78 -8.15 11.19
CA ALA A 166 -21.44 -8.12 9.77
C ALA A 166 -22.47 -7.31 8.97
N GLN A 167 -23.77 -7.51 9.21
CA GLN A 167 -24.84 -6.71 8.58
C GLN A 167 -24.70 -5.21 8.91
N GLN A 168 -24.36 -4.86 10.15
CA GLN A 168 -24.07 -3.48 10.51
C GLN A 168 -22.84 -2.92 9.78
N ALA A 169 -21.79 -3.72 9.62
CA ALA A 169 -20.60 -3.32 8.88
C ALA A 169 -20.90 -3.08 7.39
N LEU A 170 -21.67 -3.98 6.75
CA LEU A 170 -22.12 -3.83 5.36
C LEU A 170 -22.97 -2.58 5.16
N ALA A 171 -23.92 -2.33 6.06
CA ALA A 171 -24.76 -1.12 6.02
C ALA A 171 -23.92 0.16 6.16
N ARG A 172 -22.93 0.17 7.08
CA ARG A 172 -22.01 1.32 7.25
C ARG A 172 -21.13 1.53 6.02
N ALA A 173 -20.75 0.45 5.33
CA ALA A 173 -19.93 0.47 4.13
C ALA A 173 -20.74 0.70 2.84
N ASN A 174 -22.08 0.74 2.94
CA ASN A 174 -22.99 0.81 1.79
C ASN A 174 -22.73 -0.31 0.75
N LEU A 175 -22.48 -1.53 1.26
CA LEU A 175 -22.23 -2.72 0.45
C LEU A 175 -23.42 -3.64 0.47
N SER A 176 -23.72 -4.25 -0.67
CA SER A 176 -24.64 -5.38 -0.72
C SER A 176 -23.95 -6.65 -0.23
N GLU A 177 -24.73 -7.55 0.35
CA GLU A 177 -24.28 -8.90 0.70
C GLU A 177 -23.68 -9.65 -0.50
N LYS A 178 -24.31 -9.56 -1.68
CA LYS A 178 -23.78 -10.18 -2.91
C LYS A 178 -22.38 -9.68 -3.26
N GLN A 179 -22.14 -8.37 -3.17
CA GLN A 179 -20.81 -7.79 -3.41
C GLN A 179 -19.81 -8.27 -2.38
N PHE A 180 -20.19 -8.27 -1.10
CA PHE A 180 -19.33 -8.78 -0.04
C PHE A 180 -18.96 -10.25 -0.26
N LEU A 181 -19.94 -11.13 -0.55
CA LEU A 181 -19.69 -12.55 -0.77
C LEU A 181 -18.81 -12.80 -2.01
N SER A 182 -18.97 -11.98 -3.06
CA SER A 182 -18.10 -12.02 -4.23
C SER A 182 -16.66 -11.67 -3.88
N ASP A 183 -16.45 -10.55 -3.17
CA ASP A 183 -15.12 -10.09 -2.74
C ASP A 183 -14.48 -11.07 -1.74
N TRP A 184 -15.30 -11.65 -0.86
CA TRP A 184 -14.91 -12.65 0.13
C TRP A 184 -14.45 -13.95 -0.53
N ARG A 185 -15.17 -14.41 -1.56
CA ARG A 185 -14.79 -15.62 -2.30
C ARG A 185 -13.48 -15.41 -3.05
N LEU A 186 -13.31 -14.26 -3.69
CA LEU A 186 -12.05 -13.87 -4.31
C LEU A 186 -10.90 -13.88 -3.31
N LEU A 187 -11.12 -13.33 -2.11
CA LEU A 187 -10.16 -13.38 -1.00
C LEU A 187 -9.76 -14.82 -0.62
N LEU A 188 -10.75 -15.70 -0.50
CA LEU A 188 -10.53 -17.08 -0.14
C LEU A 188 -9.77 -17.83 -1.24
N ASP A 189 -10.11 -17.63 -2.51
CA ASP A 189 -9.42 -18.27 -3.62
C ASP A 189 -7.93 -17.86 -3.63
N LEU A 190 -7.64 -16.57 -3.47
CA LEU A 190 -6.28 -16.05 -3.40
C LEU A 190 -5.49 -16.54 -2.20
N SER A 191 -6.12 -16.59 -1.03
CA SER A 191 -5.46 -17.13 0.18
C SER A 191 -5.18 -18.62 0.04
N GLY A 192 -6.07 -19.39 -0.58
CA GLY A 192 -5.86 -20.81 -0.89
C GLY A 192 -4.65 -21.02 -1.81
N GLU A 193 -4.52 -20.19 -2.84
CA GLU A 193 -3.39 -20.23 -3.78
C GLU A 193 -2.05 -19.93 -3.07
N LEU A 194 -2.03 -18.97 -2.16
CA LEU A 194 -0.85 -18.68 -1.35
C LEU A 194 -0.50 -19.77 -0.34
N LEU A 195 -1.50 -20.40 0.27
CA LEU A 195 -1.28 -21.54 1.16
C LEU A 195 -0.80 -22.80 0.40
N GLY A 196 -0.95 -22.82 -0.92
CA GLY A 196 -0.35 -23.80 -1.83
C GLY A 196 0.97 -23.36 -2.46
N SER A 197 1.47 -22.17 -2.12
CA SER A 197 2.63 -21.54 -2.77
C SER A 197 3.95 -21.88 -2.08
N SER A 198 5.08 -21.41 -2.63
CA SER A 198 6.40 -21.53 -2.02
C SER A 198 6.47 -20.88 -0.63
N LEU A 199 5.60 -19.89 -0.36
CA LEU A 199 5.53 -19.27 0.95
C LEU A 199 5.05 -20.24 2.03
N ALA A 200 4.28 -21.28 1.70
CA ALA A 200 3.81 -22.26 2.67
C ALA A 200 4.87 -23.32 3.01
N ASP A 201 5.96 -23.38 2.27
CA ASP A 201 7.04 -24.35 2.43
C ASP A 201 8.29 -23.67 2.98
N LEU A 202 8.70 -24.06 4.20
CA LEU A 202 9.83 -23.42 4.87
C LEU A 202 11.15 -23.59 4.11
N HIS A 203 11.35 -24.73 3.46
CA HIS A 203 12.54 -24.98 2.65
C HIS A 203 12.56 -24.07 1.42
N GLN A 204 11.41 -23.88 0.77
CA GLN A 204 11.30 -22.95 -0.35
C GLN A 204 11.45 -21.49 0.09
N LEU A 205 10.91 -21.10 1.24
CA LEU A 205 11.12 -19.78 1.85
C LEU A 205 12.59 -19.49 2.14
N ARG A 206 13.35 -20.45 2.67
CA ARG A 206 14.81 -20.32 2.89
C ARG A 206 15.60 -20.17 1.59
N ASN A 207 15.07 -20.70 0.50
CA ASN A 207 15.64 -20.59 -0.84
C ASN A 207 14.88 -19.61 -1.73
N PHE A 208 14.13 -18.67 -1.13
CA PHE A 208 13.18 -17.82 -1.85
C PHE A 208 13.83 -17.07 -3.01
N ASP A 209 13.18 -17.10 -4.17
CA ASP A 209 13.55 -16.36 -5.36
C ASP A 209 12.33 -15.57 -5.82
N GLY A 210 12.38 -14.25 -5.62
CA GLY A 210 11.27 -13.36 -5.94
C GLY A 210 10.91 -13.36 -7.42
N ARG A 211 11.88 -13.53 -8.34
CA ARG A 211 11.54 -13.60 -9.77
C ARG A 211 10.72 -14.84 -10.06
N ARG A 212 11.17 -15.99 -9.56
CA ARG A 212 10.46 -17.27 -9.71
C ARG A 212 9.10 -17.25 -9.03
N PHE A 213 9.00 -16.65 -7.85
CA PHE A 213 7.74 -16.44 -7.14
C PHE A 213 6.76 -15.61 -7.98
N PHE A 214 7.18 -14.44 -8.47
CA PHE A 214 6.32 -13.59 -9.31
C PHE A 214 5.93 -14.28 -10.63
N GLN A 215 6.83 -15.08 -11.20
CA GLN A 215 6.58 -15.81 -12.45
C GLN A 215 5.62 -16.99 -12.28
N ASN A 216 5.85 -17.83 -11.28
CA ASN A 216 5.16 -19.11 -11.18
C ASN A 216 3.96 -19.07 -10.24
N GLU A 217 3.96 -18.17 -9.27
CA GLU A 217 2.94 -18.11 -8.22
C GLU A 217 2.09 -16.87 -8.39
N VAL A 218 2.66 -15.69 -8.65
CA VAL A 218 1.86 -14.46 -8.75
C VAL A 218 1.19 -14.27 -10.11
N THR A 219 1.90 -14.57 -11.21
CA THR A 219 1.36 -14.40 -12.57
C THR A 219 0.07 -15.21 -12.82
N PRO A 220 -0.03 -16.51 -12.48
CA PRO A 220 -1.27 -17.27 -12.70
C PRO A 220 -2.46 -16.72 -11.92
N ILE A 221 -2.21 -16.20 -10.72
CA ILE A 221 -3.20 -15.54 -9.87
C ILE A 221 -3.71 -14.29 -10.57
N LEU A 222 -2.78 -13.45 -11.03
CA LEU A 222 -3.11 -12.23 -11.75
C LEU A 222 -3.88 -12.52 -13.06
N GLN A 223 -3.54 -13.59 -13.77
CA GLN A 223 -4.24 -14.01 -14.99
C GLN A 223 -5.71 -14.36 -14.71
N ARG A 224 -6.00 -15.10 -13.64
CA ARG A 224 -7.39 -15.39 -13.22
C ARG A 224 -8.13 -14.11 -12.88
N LEU A 225 -7.52 -13.23 -12.08
CA LEU A 225 -8.10 -11.94 -11.69
C LEU A 225 -8.44 -11.06 -12.89
N VAL A 226 -7.57 -11.03 -13.90
CA VAL A 226 -7.82 -10.28 -15.13
C VAL A 226 -8.94 -10.93 -15.96
N ALA A 227 -8.99 -12.27 -16.03
CA ALA A 227 -10.03 -12.98 -16.77
C ALA A 227 -11.44 -12.82 -16.15
N GLU A 228 -11.55 -12.89 -14.83
CA GLU A 228 -12.82 -12.80 -14.09
C GLU A 228 -13.47 -11.42 -14.11
N GLN A 229 -12.68 -10.36 -14.32
CA GLN A 229 -13.21 -8.99 -14.37
C GLN A 229 -13.85 -8.62 -15.72
N THR A 230 -13.93 -9.55 -16.68
CA THR A 230 -14.57 -9.30 -17.98
C THR A 230 -16.10 -9.35 -17.84
N GLU A 231 -16.72 -8.29 -17.33
CA GLU A 231 -18.19 -8.16 -17.35
C GLU A 231 -18.70 -8.05 -18.80
N PRO A 232 -19.83 -8.71 -19.16
CA PRO A 232 -20.40 -8.70 -20.51
C PRO A 232 -20.86 -7.32 -21.00
N ASN A 233 -20.88 -6.30 -20.13
CA ASN A 233 -21.45 -4.98 -20.41
C ASN A 233 -20.40 -3.88 -20.70
N GLY A 234 -19.12 -4.25 -20.89
CA GLY A 234 -18.10 -3.35 -21.45
C GLY A 234 -17.67 -2.16 -20.57
N ALA A 235 -17.96 -2.19 -19.27
CA ALA A 235 -17.45 -1.20 -18.32
C ALA A 235 -16.05 -1.60 -17.84
N ASP A 236 -15.06 -0.88 -18.37
CA ASP A 236 -13.62 -0.87 -18.11
C ASP A 236 -13.10 -1.64 -16.88
N VAL A 237 -12.38 -2.72 -17.19
CA VAL A 237 -11.56 -3.51 -16.27
C VAL A 237 -10.35 -2.67 -15.87
N PHE A 238 -10.09 -2.49 -14.56
CA PHE A 238 -8.93 -1.72 -14.05
C PHE A 238 -7.62 -2.07 -14.78
N TRP A 239 -7.43 -3.36 -15.08
CA TRP A 239 -6.27 -3.89 -15.80
C TRP A 239 -6.18 -3.40 -17.24
N ALA A 240 -7.31 -3.30 -17.96
CA ALA A 240 -7.35 -2.76 -19.32
C ALA A 240 -7.01 -1.25 -19.33
N GLU A 241 -7.47 -0.50 -18.33
CA GLU A 241 -7.19 0.94 -18.21
C GLU A 241 -5.70 1.26 -18.02
N LEU A 242 -4.90 0.33 -17.51
CA LEU A 242 -3.45 0.51 -17.39
C LEU A 242 -2.77 0.76 -18.75
N THR A 243 -3.29 0.16 -19.83
CA THR A 243 -2.78 0.40 -21.20
C THR A 243 -3.13 1.78 -21.73
N ARG A 244 -4.19 2.39 -21.19
CA ARG A 244 -4.72 3.70 -21.60
C ARG A 244 -4.15 4.86 -20.78
N VAL A 245 -3.29 4.58 -19.79
CA VAL A 245 -2.59 5.62 -19.03
C VAL A 245 -1.69 6.42 -19.97
N ARG A 246 -1.97 7.71 -20.11
CA ARG A 246 -1.12 8.64 -20.86
C ARG A 246 0.05 9.08 -19.98
N ILE A 247 1.26 8.91 -20.48
CA ILE A 247 2.48 9.30 -19.78
C ILE A 247 3.22 10.33 -20.64
N GLU A 248 3.54 11.46 -20.03
CA GLU A 248 4.23 12.55 -20.69
C GLU A 248 5.43 12.98 -19.85
N LEU A 249 6.55 13.27 -20.52
CA LEU A 249 7.72 13.83 -19.86
C LEU A 249 7.49 15.33 -19.62
N VAL A 250 7.47 15.75 -18.36
CA VAL A 250 7.37 17.17 -17.98
C VAL A 250 8.75 17.79 -17.90
N ARG A 251 9.69 17.09 -17.23
CA ARG A 251 11.06 17.55 -17.04
C ARG A 251 12.01 16.37 -16.95
N ARG A 252 13.24 16.53 -17.42
CA ARG A 252 14.34 15.58 -17.22
C ARG A 252 15.63 16.33 -16.93
N ASP A 253 16.31 15.91 -15.87
CA ASP A 253 17.61 16.43 -15.45
C ASP A 253 18.51 15.24 -15.08
N GLY A 254 19.32 14.79 -16.05
CA GLY A 254 20.19 13.62 -15.90
C GLY A 254 19.41 12.37 -15.47
N ASP A 255 19.70 11.90 -14.26
CA ASP A 255 19.10 10.73 -13.61
C ASP A 255 17.79 11.03 -12.85
N ARG A 256 17.18 12.20 -13.08
CA ARG A 256 15.88 12.58 -12.53
C ARG A 256 14.91 12.95 -13.64
N ALA A 257 13.64 12.60 -13.46
CA ALA A 257 12.57 12.95 -14.37
C ALA A 257 11.29 13.29 -13.61
N VAL A 258 10.46 14.16 -14.17
CA VAL A 258 9.08 14.37 -13.71
C VAL A 258 8.18 13.90 -14.85
N LEU A 259 7.35 12.90 -14.55
CA LEU A 259 6.39 12.35 -15.50
C LEU A 259 4.99 12.78 -15.10
N ARG A 260 4.20 13.22 -16.08
CA ARG A 260 2.76 13.46 -15.94
C ARG A 260 2.03 12.21 -16.38
N LEU A 261 1.33 11.60 -15.44
CA LEU A 261 0.50 10.41 -15.64
C LEU A 261 -0.97 10.84 -15.63
N THR A 262 -1.70 10.47 -16.67
CA THR A 262 -3.14 10.73 -16.80
C THR A 262 -3.86 9.40 -16.96
N LEU A 263 -4.58 8.97 -15.93
CA LEU A 263 -5.46 7.81 -16.04
C LEU A 263 -6.68 8.15 -16.91
N PRO A 264 -7.33 7.15 -17.53
CA PRO A 264 -8.63 7.32 -18.16
C PRO A 264 -9.63 7.96 -17.20
N ASP A 265 -10.28 9.04 -17.63
CA ASP A 265 -11.21 9.86 -16.85
C ASP A 265 -10.68 10.48 -15.54
N GLY A 266 -9.35 10.47 -15.35
CA GLY A 266 -8.69 11.03 -14.16
C GLY A 266 -7.99 12.36 -14.44
N PRO A 267 -7.84 13.23 -13.43
CA PRO A 267 -6.98 14.41 -13.58
C PRO A 267 -5.51 13.99 -13.75
N PRO A 268 -4.72 14.71 -14.56
CA PRO A 268 -3.29 14.47 -14.70
C PRO A 268 -2.58 14.66 -13.36
N ARG A 269 -1.60 13.80 -13.07
CA ARG A 269 -0.76 13.87 -11.87
C ARG A 269 0.71 13.81 -12.23
N GLU A 270 1.49 14.70 -11.66
CA GLU A 270 2.95 14.70 -11.82
C GLU A 270 3.61 13.90 -10.71
N HIS A 271 4.54 13.05 -11.12
CA HIS A 271 5.29 12.16 -10.25
C HIS A 271 6.78 12.29 -10.58
N ALA A 272 7.59 12.48 -9.54
CA ALA A 272 9.05 12.49 -9.67
C ALA A 272 9.58 11.06 -9.75
N PHE A 273 10.54 10.84 -10.64
CA PHE A 273 11.26 9.59 -10.87
C PHE A 273 12.76 9.84 -10.76
N GLN A 274 13.48 8.83 -10.30
CA GLN A 274 14.92 8.78 -10.20
C GLN A 274 15.43 7.49 -10.82
N LYS A 275 16.52 7.59 -11.59
CA LYS A 275 17.19 6.46 -12.20
C LYS A 275 18.10 5.78 -11.17
N VAL A 276 17.92 4.47 -10.98
CA VAL A 276 18.74 3.61 -10.10
C VAL A 276 19.09 2.35 -10.90
N GLU A 277 20.37 2.12 -11.17
CA GLU A 277 20.86 1.01 -12.02
C GLU A 277 20.08 0.84 -13.33
N ASP A 278 19.96 1.92 -14.09
CA ASP A 278 19.24 1.94 -15.35
C ASP A 278 17.72 1.75 -15.29
N LYS A 279 17.13 1.71 -14.09
CA LYS A 279 15.67 1.65 -13.90
C LYS A 279 15.12 2.95 -13.35
N TRP A 280 14.02 3.40 -13.94
CA TRP A 280 13.30 4.60 -13.51
C TRP A 280 12.29 4.26 -12.43
N ILE A 281 12.59 4.65 -11.20
CA ILE A 281 11.79 4.35 -10.00
C ILE A 281 11.16 5.64 -9.48
N PRO A 282 9.94 5.62 -8.91
CA PRO A 282 9.40 6.79 -8.24
C PRO A 282 10.39 7.30 -7.19
N ALA A 283 10.71 8.60 -7.21
CA ALA A 283 11.71 9.18 -6.31
C ALA A 283 11.33 9.00 -4.83
N ALA A 284 10.02 9.00 -4.52
CA ALA A 284 9.51 8.71 -3.20
C ALA A 284 9.89 7.30 -2.71
N TRP A 285 9.91 6.30 -3.62
CA TRP A 285 10.33 4.94 -3.24
C TRP A 285 11.82 4.88 -2.97
N VAL A 286 12.64 5.61 -3.73
CA VAL A 286 14.08 5.69 -3.47
C VAL A 286 14.36 6.27 -2.09
N ALA A 287 13.66 7.34 -1.71
CA ALA A 287 13.78 7.96 -0.39
C ALA A 287 13.29 7.04 0.75
N GLU A 288 12.17 6.34 0.55
CA GLU A 288 11.54 5.53 1.59
C GLU A 288 12.06 4.09 1.68
N TRP A 289 12.85 3.61 0.70
CA TRP A 289 13.33 2.23 0.65
C TRP A 289 14.03 1.76 1.94
N PRO A 290 14.98 2.52 2.54
CA PRO A 290 15.63 2.08 3.77
C PRO A 290 14.67 1.97 4.97
N ARG A 291 13.71 2.91 5.05
CA ARG A 291 12.67 2.91 6.10
C ARG A 291 11.73 1.73 5.92
N PHE A 292 11.34 1.45 4.67
CA PHE A 292 10.56 0.27 4.32
C PHE A 292 11.26 -1.01 4.80
N LEU A 293 12.53 -1.24 4.41
CA LEU A 293 13.27 -2.44 4.82
C LEU A 293 13.40 -2.58 6.34
N THR A 294 13.62 -1.47 7.05
CA THR A 294 13.73 -1.45 8.51
C THR A 294 12.41 -1.84 9.16
N ARG A 295 11.31 -1.15 8.79
CA ARG A 295 9.96 -1.42 9.30
C ARG A 295 9.56 -2.86 9.05
N THR A 296 9.83 -3.36 7.84
CA THR A 296 9.52 -4.73 7.47
C THR A 296 10.33 -5.74 8.27
N ARG A 297 11.65 -5.54 8.43
CA ARG A 297 12.47 -6.44 9.24
C ARG A 297 11.99 -6.49 10.68
N ASP A 298 11.61 -5.35 11.27
CA ASP A 298 11.09 -5.31 12.64
C ASP A 298 9.74 -6.03 12.78
N ARG A 299 8.84 -5.90 11.81
CA ARG A 299 7.58 -6.67 11.77
C ARG A 299 7.83 -8.17 11.64
N LEU A 300 8.75 -8.57 10.77
CA LEU A 300 9.12 -9.97 10.57
C LEU A 300 9.76 -10.58 11.83
N ARG A 301 10.58 -9.82 12.56
CA ARG A 301 11.14 -10.25 13.85
C ARG A 301 10.06 -10.58 14.88
N THR A 302 8.95 -9.85 14.91
CA THR A 302 7.83 -10.17 15.81
C THR A 302 7.25 -11.55 15.51
N VAL A 303 7.11 -11.90 14.24
CA VAL A 303 6.67 -13.23 13.82
C VAL A 303 7.73 -14.28 14.14
N GLN A 304 9.02 -13.99 13.90
CA GLN A 304 10.14 -14.88 14.25
C GLN A 304 10.23 -15.16 15.74
N MET A 305 9.95 -14.18 16.60
CA MET A 305 9.92 -14.41 18.05
C MET A 305 8.86 -15.44 18.45
N TRP A 306 7.77 -15.54 17.68
CA TRP A 306 6.71 -16.50 17.95
C TRP A 306 6.97 -17.86 17.30
N LEU A 307 7.41 -17.88 16.04
CA LEU A 307 7.66 -19.11 15.28
C LEU A 307 9.10 -19.63 15.40
N GLY A 308 9.93 -18.95 16.19
CA GLY A 308 11.31 -19.31 16.44
C GLY A 308 11.44 -20.47 17.42
N ARG A 309 12.57 -21.17 17.33
CA ARG A 309 12.90 -22.33 18.17
C ARG A 309 12.83 -22.03 19.67
N ASP A 310 13.18 -20.81 20.08
CA ASP A 310 13.27 -20.41 21.49
C ASP A 310 11.91 -20.35 22.21
N LYS A 311 10.81 -20.19 21.46
CA LYS A 311 9.44 -20.12 21.99
C LYS A 311 8.59 -21.34 21.65
N LYS A 312 9.23 -22.41 21.19
CA LYS A 312 8.54 -23.58 20.65
C LYS A 312 7.44 -24.15 21.54
N GLN A 313 7.69 -24.31 22.84
CA GLN A 313 6.69 -24.86 23.77
C GLN A 313 5.48 -23.93 23.95
N GLU A 314 5.72 -22.63 24.19
CA GLU A 314 4.67 -21.61 24.34
C GLU A 314 3.82 -21.49 23.06
N THR A 315 4.47 -21.46 21.90
CA THR A 315 3.83 -21.36 20.59
C THR A 315 3.06 -22.63 20.25
N SER A 316 3.59 -23.81 20.57
CA SER A 316 2.89 -25.09 20.36
C SER A 316 1.60 -25.15 21.16
N ALA A 317 1.61 -24.74 22.43
CA ALA A 317 0.41 -24.71 23.27
C ALA A 317 -0.66 -23.76 22.70
N LEU A 318 -0.25 -22.59 22.18
CA LEU A 318 -1.17 -21.66 21.54
C LEU A 318 -1.73 -22.21 20.21
N LEU A 319 -0.89 -22.87 19.39
CA LEU A 319 -1.33 -23.55 18.17
C LEU A 319 -2.35 -24.65 18.49
N GLU A 320 -2.15 -25.44 19.55
CA GLU A 320 -3.12 -26.46 19.98
C GLU A 320 -4.47 -25.86 20.36
N GLN A 321 -4.46 -24.73 21.05
CA GLN A 321 -5.68 -23.99 21.39
C GLN A 321 -6.40 -23.53 20.13
N TRP A 322 -5.69 -22.95 19.16
CA TRP A 322 -6.28 -22.50 17.90
C TRP A 322 -6.76 -23.66 17.03
N GLU A 323 -6.00 -24.75 16.94
CA GLU A 323 -6.40 -26.00 16.27
C GLU A 323 -7.68 -26.57 16.87
N LYS A 324 -7.86 -26.50 18.20
CA LYS A 324 -9.11 -26.86 18.86
C LYS A 324 -10.26 -25.94 18.42
N SER A 325 -10.06 -24.62 18.44
CA SER A 325 -11.10 -23.67 18.01
C SER A 325 -11.49 -23.83 16.53
N VAL A 326 -10.54 -24.09 15.65
CA VAL A 326 -10.81 -24.35 14.22
C VAL A 326 -11.56 -25.68 14.04
N ARG A 327 -11.24 -26.72 14.84
CA ARG A 327 -12.03 -27.97 14.84
C ARG A 327 -13.47 -27.75 15.31
N GLU A 328 -13.68 -26.90 16.31
CA GLU A 328 -15.03 -26.55 16.75
C GLU A 328 -15.82 -25.80 15.67
N LEU A 329 -15.17 -24.88 14.94
CA LEU A 329 -15.78 -24.22 13.79
C LEU A 329 -16.19 -25.23 12.71
N ARG A 330 -15.30 -26.17 12.38
CA ARG A 330 -15.57 -27.22 11.39
C ARG A 330 -16.68 -28.17 11.83
N ALA A 331 -16.80 -28.44 13.13
CA ALA A 331 -17.83 -29.33 13.67
C ALA A 331 -19.20 -28.64 13.85
N ALA A 332 -19.30 -27.34 13.61
CA ALA A 332 -20.54 -26.60 13.77
C ALA A 332 -21.58 -27.08 12.75
N ALA A 333 -22.70 -27.62 13.24
CA ALA A 333 -23.80 -28.09 12.40
C ALA A 333 -24.79 -26.97 12.05
N THR A 334 -24.69 -25.82 12.73
CA THR A 334 -25.60 -24.69 12.55
C THR A 334 -24.84 -23.37 12.52
N GLU A 335 -25.44 -22.37 11.86
CA GLU A 335 -24.94 -21.00 11.80
C GLU A 335 -24.67 -20.41 13.20
N GLN A 336 -25.56 -20.68 14.17
CA GLN A 336 -25.40 -20.19 15.54
C GLN A 336 -24.20 -20.84 16.26
N GLN A 337 -24.00 -22.16 16.07
CA GLN A 337 -22.84 -22.86 16.63
C GLN A 337 -21.55 -22.33 16.02
N PHE A 338 -21.54 -22.09 14.71
CA PHE A 338 -20.40 -21.53 13.99
C PHE A 338 -20.07 -20.12 14.48
N ALA A 339 -21.07 -19.25 14.61
CA ALA A 339 -20.91 -17.89 15.13
C ALA A 339 -20.28 -17.87 16.53
N GLN A 340 -20.71 -18.77 17.42
CA GLN A 340 -20.15 -18.88 18.76
C GLN A 340 -18.69 -19.37 18.72
N ALA A 341 -18.40 -20.40 17.93
CA ALA A 341 -17.04 -20.88 17.73
C ALA A 341 -16.13 -19.79 17.11
N TRP A 342 -16.66 -19.00 16.17
CA TRP A 342 -15.95 -17.87 15.54
C TRP A 342 -15.63 -16.78 16.55
N LYS A 343 -16.60 -16.38 17.37
CA LYS A 343 -16.38 -15.40 18.46
C LYS A 343 -15.33 -15.89 19.46
N ARG A 344 -15.31 -17.19 19.79
CA ARG A 344 -14.27 -17.77 20.64
C ARG A 344 -12.89 -17.78 19.99
N LEU A 345 -12.81 -18.10 18.69
CA LEU A 345 -11.56 -18.01 17.93
C LEU A 345 -11.02 -16.57 17.97
N LEU A 346 -11.86 -15.58 17.68
CA LEU A 346 -11.48 -14.16 17.74
C LEU A 346 -11.05 -13.72 19.14
N ALA A 347 -11.73 -14.20 20.19
CA ALA A 347 -11.36 -13.90 21.59
C ALA A 347 -10.06 -14.60 22.03
N ALA A 348 -9.71 -15.73 21.40
CA ALA A 348 -8.44 -16.43 21.62
C ALA A 348 -7.28 -15.78 20.86
N LEU A 349 -7.56 -14.85 19.95
CA LEU A 349 -6.53 -13.99 19.40
C LEU A 349 -6.10 -13.00 20.50
N PRO A 350 -4.81 -12.92 20.84
CA PRO A 350 -4.35 -12.01 21.87
C PRO A 350 -4.67 -10.56 21.47
N ALA A 351 -5.57 -9.92 22.22
CA ALA A 351 -6.03 -8.54 22.01
C ALA A 351 -4.88 -7.50 22.04
N ASP A 352 -3.72 -7.89 22.57
CA ASP A 352 -2.55 -7.05 22.84
C ASP A 352 -1.37 -7.30 21.86
N ARG A 353 -1.59 -8.06 20.77
CA ARG A 353 -0.50 -8.41 19.82
C ARG A 353 -0.68 -7.93 18.39
N THR A 354 -1.79 -7.26 18.07
CA THR A 354 -1.97 -6.59 16.77
C THR A 354 -1.49 -5.14 16.77
N ALA A 355 -0.94 -4.63 17.87
CA ALA A 355 -0.19 -3.37 17.93
C ALA A 355 0.88 -3.38 19.05
N THR A 356 2.17 -3.34 18.66
CA THR A 356 3.26 -2.58 19.34
C THR A 356 3.56 -2.74 20.85
N ALA A 357 3.25 -3.85 21.53
CA ALA A 357 3.62 -3.99 22.95
C ALA A 357 5.09 -4.40 23.18
N VAL A 358 5.89 -3.50 23.79
CA VAL A 358 7.23 -3.77 24.33
C VAL A 358 7.11 -4.64 25.60
N PRO A 359 7.94 -5.69 25.78
CA PRO A 359 7.91 -6.52 26.99
C PRO A 359 8.13 -5.68 28.26
N ARG A 360 7.22 -5.82 29.23
CA ARG A 360 7.33 -5.26 30.58
C ARG A 360 7.69 -6.34 31.60
N ASP A 361 8.45 -5.99 32.61
CA ASP A 361 8.72 -6.84 33.77
C ASP A 361 7.49 -6.97 34.69
N GLN A 362 7.61 -7.80 35.73
CA GLN A 362 6.52 -8.10 36.69
C GLN A 362 6.08 -6.87 37.51
N SER A 363 6.80 -5.75 37.41
CA SER A 363 6.48 -4.44 38.00
C SER A 363 5.91 -3.45 36.98
N GLY A 364 5.62 -3.89 35.75
CA GLY A 364 5.06 -3.05 34.69
C GLY A 364 6.08 -2.11 34.03
N ARG A 365 7.39 -2.29 34.24
CA ARG A 365 8.44 -1.49 33.61
C ARG A 365 8.96 -2.18 32.35
N ALA A 366 9.06 -1.44 31.25
CA ALA A 366 9.59 -1.99 30.00
C ALA A 366 11.06 -2.41 30.19
N LEU A 367 11.43 -3.60 29.73
CA LEU A 367 12.80 -4.11 29.79
C LEU A 367 13.65 -3.40 28.72
N HIS A 368 14.58 -2.54 29.13
CA HIS A 368 15.44 -1.77 28.22
C HIS A 368 16.82 -2.41 28.11
N ASN A 369 17.14 -2.96 26.93
CA ASN A 369 18.52 -3.32 26.58
C ASN A 369 19.23 -2.12 25.94
N GLY A 370 19.94 -1.35 26.76
CA GLY A 370 21.25 -0.74 26.47
C GLY A 370 21.53 0.01 25.15
N ARG A 371 20.54 0.48 24.39
CA ARG A 371 20.75 1.42 23.26
C ARG A 371 19.87 2.66 23.43
N GLU A 372 20.43 3.80 23.08
CA GLU A 372 19.86 5.15 23.19
C GLU A 372 18.36 5.25 22.82
N PRO A 373 17.62 6.15 23.48
CA PRO A 373 16.16 6.17 23.45
C PRO A 373 15.63 6.41 22.04
N SER A 374 15.10 5.36 21.44
CA SER A 374 14.12 5.49 20.36
C SER A 374 12.85 6.09 20.96
N ARG A 375 12.34 7.15 20.33
CA ARG A 375 11.16 7.94 20.74
C ARG A 375 9.96 7.05 21.16
N PRO A 376 9.12 7.48 22.14
CA PRO A 376 7.94 6.73 22.56
C PRO A 376 6.93 6.51 21.42
N LEU A 377 6.18 5.42 21.55
CA LEU A 377 5.21 4.86 20.59
C LEU A 377 4.17 5.86 20.07
N ARG A 378 3.83 5.70 18.79
CA ARG A 378 3.00 6.57 17.96
C ARG A 378 1.55 6.70 18.44
N THR A 379 1.04 7.93 18.62
CA THR A 379 -0.34 8.20 19.02
C THR A 379 -1.19 8.74 17.86
N ALA A 380 -2.11 7.92 17.34
CA ALA A 380 -3.04 8.38 16.31
C ALA A 380 -4.21 9.19 16.92
N VAL A 381 -4.71 10.18 16.18
CA VAL A 381 -5.94 10.93 16.50
C VAL A 381 -6.88 10.88 15.30
N THR A 382 -8.16 10.59 15.55
CA THR A 382 -9.20 10.55 14.51
C THR A 382 -10.03 11.84 14.56
N LEU A 383 -10.01 12.61 13.47
CA LEU A 383 -10.83 13.79 13.27
C LEU A 383 -12.01 13.45 12.35
N ILE A 384 -13.24 13.68 12.81
CA ILE A 384 -14.47 13.45 12.04
C ILE A 384 -15.12 14.81 11.75
N VAL A 385 -15.08 15.27 10.50
CA VAL A 385 -15.74 16.49 10.07
C VAL A 385 -17.12 16.15 9.51
N ARG A 386 -18.21 16.60 10.15
CA ARG A 386 -19.59 16.33 9.73
C ARG A 386 -20.07 17.31 8.66
N ALA A 387 -19.51 17.19 7.45
CA ALA A 387 -19.97 17.95 6.29
C ALA A 387 -19.69 17.23 4.98
N LYS A 388 -20.39 17.67 3.92
CA LYS A 388 -20.09 17.26 2.55
C LYS A 388 -18.70 17.78 2.15
N PRO A 389 -17.84 16.96 1.54
CA PRO A 389 -16.53 17.41 1.07
C PRO A 389 -16.67 18.52 0.02
N THR A 390 -16.11 19.69 0.28
CA THR A 390 -15.98 20.80 -0.69
C THR A 390 -14.51 21.15 -0.87
N ALA A 391 -14.14 21.70 -2.02
CA ALA A 391 -12.76 22.10 -2.30
C ALA A 391 -12.22 23.08 -1.23
N GLU A 392 -13.07 24.01 -0.79
CA GLU A 392 -12.71 25.00 0.24
C GLU A 392 -12.52 24.37 1.62
N LEU A 393 -13.40 23.46 2.03
CA LEU A 393 -13.25 22.74 3.31
C LEU A 393 -12.00 21.85 3.31
N MET A 394 -11.72 21.15 2.20
CA MET A 394 -10.51 20.34 2.06
C MET A 394 -9.24 21.18 2.11
N LYS A 395 -9.25 22.37 1.49
CA LYS A 395 -8.14 23.33 1.56
C LYS A 395 -7.88 23.77 3.01
N GLN A 396 -8.93 24.11 3.76
CA GLN A 396 -8.80 24.51 5.17
C GLN A 396 -8.30 23.37 6.07
N ILE A 397 -8.79 22.15 5.86
CA ILE A 397 -8.32 20.94 6.57
C ILE A 397 -6.83 20.70 6.28
N ASN A 398 -6.42 20.74 5.01
CA ASN A 398 -5.02 20.52 4.63
C ASN A 398 -4.08 21.60 5.17
N GLN A 399 -4.50 22.87 5.16
CA GLN A 399 -3.74 23.97 5.74
C GLN A 399 -3.55 23.79 7.25
N TRP A 400 -4.60 23.36 7.95
CA TRP A 400 -4.52 23.06 9.38
C TRP A 400 -3.59 21.87 9.66
N LEU A 401 -3.70 20.79 8.88
CA LEU A 401 -2.81 19.63 9.00
C LEU A 401 -1.33 20.01 8.82
N GLN A 402 -1.01 20.84 7.83
CA GLN A 402 0.35 21.33 7.63
C GLN A 402 0.89 22.17 8.79
N GLN A 403 0.02 22.90 9.51
CA GLN A 403 0.44 23.71 10.66
C GLN A 403 0.68 22.88 11.92
N VAL A 404 -0.14 21.85 12.12
CA VAL A 404 -0.17 21.11 13.37
C VAL A 404 0.65 19.83 13.29
N VAL A 405 0.87 19.33 12.07
CA VAL A 405 1.43 18.02 11.80
C VAL A 405 2.24 18.01 10.49
N PRO A 406 3.29 18.85 10.35
CA PRO A 406 4.00 19.07 9.08
C PRO A 406 4.72 17.84 8.53
N GLU A 407 5.06 16.86 9.37
CA GLU A 407 5.90 15.71 9.01
C GLU A 407 5.19 14.34 9.07
N ASN A 408 3.90 14.27 9.43
CA ASN A 408 3.28 12.97 9.73
C ASN A 408 2.34 12.46 8.62
N GLU A 409 2.12 11.15 8.64
CA GLU A 409 1.15 10.49 7.77
C GLU A 409 -0.29 10.82 8.21
N THR A 410 -1.08 11.29 7.25
CA THR A 410 -2.52 11.55 7.44
C THR A 410 -3.33 10.74 6.44
N LEU A 411 -4.25 9.92 6.92
CA LEU A 411 -5.22 9.20 6.10
C LEU A 411 -6.52 9.99 6.04
N ILE A 412 -7.02 10.28 4.84
CA ILE A 412 -8.28 11.00 4.64
C ILE A 412 -9.29 10.07 3.96
N ASP A 413 -10.42 9.82 4.62
CA ASP A 413 -11.60 9.12 4.09
C ASP A 413 -12.75 10.12 3.85
N LEU A 414 -13.36 10.04 2.67
CA LEU A 414 -14.38 10.97 2.18
C LEU A 414 -15.73 10.25 2.05
N GLY A 415 -16.66 10.55 2.94
CA GLY A 415 -18.06 10.11 2.87
C GLY A 415 -18.98 11.20 2.31
N ALA A 416 -20.23 10.82 1.98
CA ALA A 416 -21.21 11.74 1.38
C ALA A 416 -21.47 13.01 2.22
N ASN A 417 -21.46 12.88 3.56
CA ASN A 417 -21.69 13.97 4.52
C ASN A 417 -20.67 13.95 5.69
N ARG A 418 -19.51 13.31 5.49
CA ARG A 418 -18.44 13.31 6.50
C ARG A 418 -17.07 13.21 5.87
N ILE A 419 -16.07 13.76 6.53
CA ILE A 419 -14.64 13.58 6.22
C ILE A 419 -14.01 12.98 7.48
N VAL A 420 -13.28 11.88 7.34
CA VAL A 420 -12.51 11.29 8.45
C VAL A 420 -11.04 11.48 8.16
N VAL A 421 -10.31 12.09 9.08
CA VAL A 421 -8.87 12.31 8.99
C VAL A 421 -8.21 11.58 10.15
N ILE A 422 -7.36 10.62 9.86
CA ILE A 422 -6.54 9.93 10.86
C ILE A 422 -5.16 10.56 10.80
N ILE A 423 -4.72 11.10 11.92
CA ILE A 423 -3.42 11.77 12.06
C ILE A 423 -2.54 10.85 12.88
N GLU A 424 -1.48 10.32 12.27
CA GLU A 424 -0.47 9.56 13.01
C GLU A 424 0.48 10.49 13.75
N ASP A 425 1.05 10.02 14.88
CA ASP A 425 1.99 10.79 15.69
C ASP A 425 1.46 12.18 16.11
N ALA A 426 0.14 12.27 16.28
CA ALA A 426 -0.54 13.52 16.55
C ALA A 426 -0.24 14.00 17.99
N PRO A 427 -0.08 15.33 18.19
CA PRO A 427 -0.12 15.93 19.52
C PRO A 427 -1.37 15.46 20.30
N ASP A 428 -1.30 15.51 21.63
CA ASP A 428 -2.46 15.16 22.45
C ASP A 428 -3.71 15.95 22.06
N LEU A 429 -4.88 15.30 22.18
CA LEU A 429 -6.18 15.83 21.78
C LEU A 429 -6.41 17.26 22.33
N GLN A 430 -5.95 17.52 23.56
CA GLN A 430 -6.07 18.81 24.24
C GLN A 430 -5.28 19.95 23.55
N ARG A 431 -4.20 19.64 22.85
CA ARG A 431 -3.43 20.61 22.04
C ARG A 431 -4.04 20.82 20.65
N LEU A 432 -4.66 19.78 20.10
CA LEU A 432 -5.28 19.80 18.78
C LEU A 432 -6.60 20.59 18.76
N VAL A 433 -7.47 20.39 19.75
CA VAL A 433 -8.79 21.05 19.83
C VAL A 433 -8.72 22.58 19.66
N PRO A 434 -7.87 23.34 20.39
CA PRO A 434 -7.82 24.79 20.25
C PRO A 434 -7.20 25.29 18.92
N SER A 435 -6.52 24.42 18.17
CA SER A 435 -5.87 24.77 16.90
C SER A 435 -6.83 24.74 15.71
N ILE A 436 -8.01 24.13 15.85
CA ILE A 436 -8.98 23.99 14.76
C ILE A 436 -9.65 25.34 14.48
N ARG A 437 -9.44 25.86 13.27
CA ARG A 437 -9.99 27.17 12.83
C ARG A 437 -11.12 27.05 11.81
N PHE A 438 -11.30 25.89 11.21
CA PHE A 438 -12.29 25.67 10.13
C PHE A 438 -13.66 25.19 10.63
N GLY A 439 -13.82 25.01 11.95
CA GLY A 439 -15.06 24.52 12.54
C GLY A 439 -15.03 24.53 14.06
N THR A 440 -16.17 24.21 14.65
CA THR A 440 -16.31 24.04 16.10
C THR A 440 -16.24 22.55 16.44
N VAL A 441 -15.38 22.19 17.39
CA VAL A 441 -15.35 20.83 17.96
C VAL A 441 -16.63 20.63 18.75
N THR A 442 -17.48 19.70 18.31
CA THR A 442 -18.78 19.41 18.94
C THR A 442 -18.71 18.23 19.89
N ASP A 443 -17.71 17.38 19.74
CA ASP A 443 -17.51 16.19 20.55
C ASP A 443 -16.03 15.83 20.57
N SER A 444 -15.53 15.29 21.68
CA SER A 444 -14.14 14.89 21.84
C SER A 444 -14.04 13.79 22.88
N ASP A 445 -13.44 12.67 22.50
CA ASP A 445 -13.23 11.52 23.36
C ASP A 445 -11.72 11.26 23.49
N VAL A 446 -11.22 11.43 24.72
CA VAL A 446 -9.81 11.28 25.06
C VAL A 446 -9.39 9.80 25.06
N GLN A 447 -10.31 8.88 25.40
CA GLN A 447 -10.03 7.44 25.43
C GLN A 447 -9.90 6.87 24.02
N THR A 448 -10.82 7.24 23.13
CA THR A 448 -10.80 6.80 21.72
C THR A 448 -9.98 7.73 20.82
N ARG A 449 -9.36 8.77 21.38
CA ARG A 449 -8.59 9.83 20.69
C ARG A 449 -9.32 10.36 19.44
N THR A 450 -10.62 10.55 19.57
CA THR A 450 -11.50 10.97 18.48
C THR A 450 -12.05 12.36 18.75
N MET A 451 -12.17 13.19 17.72
CA MET A 451 -12.87 14.47 17.82
C MET A 451 -13.79 14.69 16.63
N THR A 452 -14.96 15.28 16.88
CA THR A 452 -15.93 15.64 15.86
C THR A 452 -15.95 17.15 15.65
N VAL A 453 -15.83 17.59 14.41
CA VAL A 453 -15.88 19.01 14.03
C VAL A 453 -17.09 19.27 13.15
N LYS A 454 -17.84 20.32 13.50
CA LYS A 454 -18.85 20.91 12.62
C LYS A 454 -18.25 22.14 11.93
N PRO A 455 -18.13 22.17 10.60
CA PRO A 455 -17.55 23.32 9.90
C PRO A 455 -18.32 24.62 10.15
N LEU A 456 -17.59 25.73 10.09
CA LEU A 456 -18.22 27.06 10.08
C LEU A 456 -19.08 27.21 8.81
N PRO A 457 -20.23 27.90 8.89
CA PRO A 457 -20.99 28.23 7.69
C PRO A 457 -20.11 29.01 6.73
N ALA A 458 -20.17 28.66 5.45
CA ALA A 458 -19.44 29.40 4.42
C ALA A 458 -19.83 30.87 4.52
N ARG A 459 -18.84 31.77 4.72
CA ARG A 459 -19.08 33.20 4.59
C ARG A 459 -19.56 33.42 3.15
N SER A 460 -20.81 33.83 3.00
CA SER A 460 -21.31 34.37 1.74
C SER A 460 -20.34 35.48 1.33
N ALA A 461 -19.67 35.31 0.19
CA ALA A 461 -18.88 36.39 -0.38
C ALA A 461 -19.82 37.60 -0.62
N PRO A 462 -19.40 38.84 -0.32
CA PRO A 462 -20.14 40.02 -0.73
C PRO A 462 -20.21 40.14 -2.24
#